data_AF-A0A255R7F1-F1
#
_entry.id   AF-A0A255R7F1-F1
#
_cell.length_a   1.000
_cell.length_b   1.000
_cell.length_c   1.000
_cell.angle_alpha   90.00
_cell.angle_beta   90.00
_cell.angle_gamma   90.00
#
_symmetry.space_group_name_H-M   'P 1'
#
loop_
_entity.id
_entity.type
_entity.pdbx_description
1 polymer ?
#
loop_
_entity_poly.entity_id
_entity_poly.type
_entity_poly.pdbx_seq_one_letter_code
_entity_poly.pdbx_strand_id
1 'polypeptide(L)'
;MSFPQTLARMFFPSSLYDEVCNSSKHWMIQCTLCGKERSVWDAGGIRWRAASIGKRIPAHCSHCDKLVAARIYYKDEVDAETDA
;
A
#
# COMPACT_ATOMS: atom_id res chain seq x y z
N MET A 1 14.96 -3.87 5.76
CA MET A 1 14.81 -2.70 4.87
C MET A 1 14.64 -3.23 3.46
N SER A 2 13.57 -2.83 2.75
CA SER A 2 13.22 -3.33 1.42
C SER A 2 14.04 -2.60 0.33
N PHE A 3 14.56 -3.35 -0.66
CA PHE A 3 15.42 -2.85 -1.75
C PHE A 3 14.83 -1.64 -2.53
N PRO A 4 13.53 -1.62 -2.88
CA PRO A 4 12.86 -0.44 -3.43
C PRO A 4 12.96 0.84 -2.58
N GLN A 5 12.86 0.71 -1.25
CA GLN A 5 12.88 1.85 -0.31
C GLN A 5 14.27 2.48 -0.21
N THR A 6 15.32 1.67 -0.38
CA THR A 6 16.72 2.14 -0.45
C THR A 6 17.00 2.91 -1.73
N LEU A 7 16.49 2.43 -2.87
CA LEU A 7 16.67 3.11 -4.17
C LEU A 7 15.91 4.44 -4.25
N ALA A 8 14.70 4.51 -3.69
CA ALA A 8 13.94 5.77 -3.63
C ALA A 8 14.67 6.87 -2.84
N ARG A 9 15.37 6.50 -1.75
CA ARG A 9 16.16 7.46 -0.95
C ARG A 9 17.37 8.01 -1.73
N MET A 10 17.86 7.27 -2.71
CA MET A 10 19.04 7.65 -3.49
C MET A 10 18.70 8.58 -4.66
N PHE A 11 17.49 8.49 -5.20
CA PHE A 11 17.07 9.25 -6.38
C PHE A 11 16.14 10.43 -6.09
N PHE A 12 15.43 10.45 -4.95
CA PHE A 12 14.51 11.53 -4.62
C PHE A 12 15.12 12.56 -3.66
N PRO A 13 14.91 13.87 -3.90
CA PRO A 13 15.08 14.92 -2.90
C PRO A 13 14.30 14.57 -1.63
N SER A 14 14.82 14.94 -0.46
CA SER A 14 14.23 14.57 0.85
C SER A 14 12.73 14.91 0.95
N SER A 15 12.32 16.08 0.47
CA SER A 15 10.91 16.52 0.50
C SER A 15 9.97 15.63 -0.33
N LEU A 16 10.42 15.18 -1.51
CA LEU A 16 9.66 14.25 -2.35
C LEU A 16 9.68 12.84 -1.78
N TYR A 17 10.77 12.44 -1.14
CA TYR A 17 10.84 11.15 -0.46
C TYR A 17 9.84 11.08 0.70
N ASP A 18 9.70 12.14 1.49
CA ASP A 18 8.69 12.21 2.55
C ASP A 18 7.27 12.14 1.98
N GLU A 19 6.99 12.82 0.87
CA GLU A 19 5.68 12.73 0.19
C GLU A 19 5.38 11.32 -0.33
N VAL A 20 6.37 10.66 -0.93
CA VAL A 20 6.28 9.28 -1.43
C VAL A 20 6.08 8.29 -0.28
N CYS A 21 6.84 8.44 0.81
CA CYS A 21 6.70 7.62 2.02
C CYS A 21 5.32 7.81 2.64
N ASN A 22 4.88 9.06 2.78
CA ASN A 22 3.58 9.38 3.36
C ASN A 22 2.45 8.80 2.51
N SER A 23 2.46 9.05 1.19
CA SER A 23 1.46 8.49 0.28
C SER A 23 1.43 6.95 0.33
N SER A 24 2.60 6.30 0.32
CA SER A 24 2.70 4.83 0.34
C SER A 24 2.19 4.19 1.63
N LYS A 25 2.23 4.91 2.77
CA LYS A 25 1.67 4.45 4.05
C LYS A 25 0.14 4.47 4.07
N HIS A 26 -0.49 5.38 3.32
CA HIS A 26 -1.94 5.51 3.24
C HIS A 26 -2.57 4.52 2.25
N TRP A 27 -1.79 3.98 1.32
CA TRP A 27 -2.24 2.87 0.49
C TRP A 27 -2.26 1.56 1.30
N MET A 28 -3.44 0.98 1.47
CA MET A 28 -3.66 -0.25 2.22
C MET A 28 -3.88 -1.44 1.29
N ILE A 29 -3.28 -2.57 1.66
CA ILE A 29 -3.49 -3.87 1.02
C ILE A 29 -4.24 -4.75 2.02
N GLN A 30 -5.45 -5.18 1.65
CA GLN A 30 -6.30 -6.07 2.44
C GLN A 30 -6.33 -7.47 1.81
N CYS A 31 -6.01 -8.48 2.61
CA CYS A 31 -6.14 -9.88 2.22
C CYS A 31 -7.63 -10.26 2.10
N THR A 32 -8.03 -10.81 0.96
CA THR A 32 -9.41 -11.25 0.72
C THR A 32 -9.77 -12.58 1.40
N LEU A 33 -8.79 -13.29 1.97
CA LEU A 33 -9.02 -14.56 2.68
C LEU A 33 -9.15 -14.37 4.20
N CYS A 34 -8.22 -13.65 4.83
CA CYS A 34 -8.20 -13.47 6.29
C CYS A 34 -8.54 -12.06 6.76
N GLY A 35 -8.81 -11.13 5.84
CA GLY A 35 -9.15 -9.75 6.17
C GLY A 35 -8.00 -8.90 6.71
N LYS A 36 -6.80 -9.47 6.96
CA LYS A 36 -5.66 -8.68 7.44
C LYS A 36 -5.25 -7.60 6.46
N GLU A 37 -4.89 -6.45 7.01
CA GLU A 37 -4.51 -5.27 6.28
C GLU A 37 -3.07 -4.87 6.61
N ARG A 38 -2.37 -4.31 5.64
CA ARG A 38 -1.06 -3.71 5.82
C ARG A 38 -0.87 -2.60 4.82
N SER A 39 -0.03 -1.62 5.12
CA SER A 39 0.27 -0.58 4.14
C SER A 39 1.13 -1.13 2.99
N VAL A 40 1.07 -0.48 1.83
CA VAL A 40 1.98 -0.73 0.71
C VAL A 40 3.42 -0.51 1.15
N TRP A 41 3.67 0.50 1.98
CA TRP A 41 4.97 0.76 2.57
C TRP A 41 5.50 -0.43 3.40
N ASP A 42 4.67 -1.00 4.28
CA ASP A 42 5.06 -2.15 5.10
C ASP A 42 5.26 -3.43 4.28
N ALA A 43 4.54 -3.55 3.16
CA ALA A 43 4.78 -4.60 2.17
C ALA A 43 6.08 -4.39 1.37
N GLY A 44 6.80 -3.28 1.59
CA GLY A 44 8.02 -2.93 0.89
C GLY A 44 7.80 -2.30 -0.50
N GLY A 45 6.56 -1.96 -0.83
CA GLY A 45 6.18 -1.30 -2.07
C GLY A 45 6.18 0.22 -1.95
N ILE A 46 6.11 0.88 -3.10
CA ILE A 46 5.98 2.33 -3.20
C ILE A 46 4.77 2.63 -4.09
N ARG A 47 3.88 3.49 -3.61
CA ARG A 47 2.78 4.05 -4.40
C ARG A 47 2.71 5.55 -4.15
N TRP A 48 2.88 6.32 -5.23
CA TRP A 48 2.77 7.78 -5.23
C TRP A 48 1.97 8.21 -6.46
N ARG A 49 1.01 9.13 -6.25
CA ARG A 49 0.12 9.67 -7.31
C ARG A 49 -0.63 8.62 -8.14
N ALA A 50 -0.90 7.45 -7.58
CA ALA A 50 -1.67 6.41 -8.26
C ALA A 50 -3.17 6.71 -8.16
N ALA A 51 -3.90 6.73 -9.27
CA ALA A 51 -5.35 6.97 -9.29
C ALA A 51 -6.20 5.68 -9.29
N SER A 52 -5.62 4.53 -8.94
CA SER A 52 -6.30 3.24 -9.06
C SER A 52 -6.95 2.81 -7.74
N ILE A 53 -8.19 3.25 -7.53
CA ILE A 53 -9.05 2.88 -6.40
C ILE A 53 -9.80 1.58 -6.76
N GLY A 54 -10.00 0.68 -5.78
CA GLY A 54 -10.84 -0.53 -5.94
C GLY A 54 -10.26 -1.68 -6.76
N LYS A 55 -8.99 -1.61 -7.19
CA LYS A 55 -8.35 -2.73 -7.92
C LYS A 55 -8.01 -3.88 -6.97
N ARG A 56 -7.95 -5.09 -7.52
CA ARG A 56 -7.33 -6.25 -6.86
C ARG A 56 -5.95 -6.50 -7.44
N ILE A 57 -4.98 -6.76 -6.58
CA ILE A 57 -3.61 -7.07 -6.96
C ILE A 57 -3.22 -8.47 -6.43
N PRO A 58 -2.41 -9.24 -7.16
CA PRO A 58 -1.80 -10.43 -6.60
C PRO A 58 -0.82 -10.02 -5.50
N ALA A 59 -1.06 -10.46 -4.27
CA ALA A 59 -0.17 -10.19 -3.14
C ALA A 59 -0.04 -11.43 -2.26
N HIS A 60 1.18 -11.65 -1.77
CA HIS A 60 1.43 -12.71 -0.79
C HIS A 60 0.97 -12.26 0.60
N CYS A 61 0.07 -13.01 1.23
CA CYS A 61 -0.36 -12.75 2.61
C CYS A 61 0.56 -13.48 3.60
N SER A 62 1.26 -12.73 4.46
CA SER A 62 2.14 -13.31 5.50
C SER A 62 1.40 -14.11 6.58
N HIS A 63 0.08 -13.98 6.68
CA HIS A 63 -0.72 -14.74 7.63
C HIS A 63 -1.29 -16.02 7.03
N CYS A 64 -1.78 -15.97 5.79
CA CYS A 64 -2.33 -17.14 5.11
C CYS A 64 -1.26 -17.99 4.42
N ASP A 65 -0.07 -17.42 4.22
CA ASP A 65 1.03 -17.99 3.44
C ASP A 65 0.61 -18.41 2.01
N LYS A 66 -0.24 -17.56 1.40
CA LYS A 66 -0.86 -17.80 0.09
C LYS A 66 -0.81 -16.55 -0.76
N LEU A 67 -0.70 -16.76 -2.07
CA LEU A 67 -0.94 -15.71 -3.06
C LEU A 67 -2.45 -15.47 -3.18
N VAL A 68 -2.88 -14.24 -2.92
CA VAL A 68 -4.29 -13.86 -2.97
C VAL A 68 -4.51 -12.66 -3.88
N ALA A 69 -5.71 -12.54 -4.43
CA ALA A 69 -6.17 -11.32 -5.07
C ALA A 69 -6.55 -10.29 -3.99
N ALA A 70 -5.55 -9.65 -3.40
CA ALA A 70 -5.73 -8.68 -2.33
C ALA A 70 -6.41 -7.41 -2.86
N ARG A 71 -7.27 -6.80 -2.04
CA ARG A 71 -7.84 -5.48 -2.31
C ARG A 71 -6.81 -4.42 -2.01
N ILE A 72 -6.67 -3.42 -2.88
CA ILE A 72 -5.86 -2.24 -2.60
C ILE A 72 -6.74 -0.99 -2.63
N TYR A 73 -6.64 -0.18 -1.59
CA TYR A 73 -7.44 1.03 -1.42
C TYR A 73 -6.62 2.13 -0.73
N TYR A 74 -7.08 3.37 -0.84
CA TYR A 74 -6.48 4.51 -0.17
C TYR A 74 -7.27 4.80 1.11
N LYS A 75 -6.60 4.85 2.27
CA LYS A 75 -7.27 4.86 3.57
C LYS A 75 -8.16 6.11 3.79
N ASP A 76 -7.76 7.27 3.27
CA ASP A 76 -8.54 8.51 3.47
C ASP A 76 -9.88 8.54 2.70
N GLU A 77 -10.14 7.60 1.80
CA GLU A 77 -11.43 7.51 1.09
C GLU A 77 -12.43 6.53 1.74
N VAL A 78 -11.97 5.62 2.60
CA VAL A 78 -12.84 4.58 3.21
C VAL A 78 -13.66 5.12 4.38
N ASP A 79 -13.18 6.19 5.02
CA ASP A 79 -13.92 6.89 6.09
C ASP A 79 -15.12 7.70 5.55
N ALA A 80 -15.26 7.86 4.22
CA ALA A 80 -16.39 8.55 3.60
C ALA A 80 -17.58 7.65 3.23
N GLU A 81 -17.41 6.31 3.25
CA GLU A 81 -18.43 5.36 2.74
C GLU A 81 -18.95 4.38 3.80
N THR A 82 -18.57 4.55 5.08
CA THR A 82 -19.02 3.69 6.20
C THR A 82 -20.11 4.35 7.09
N ASP A 83 -20.65 5.51 6.70
CA ASP A 83 -21.68 6.26 7.45
C ASP A 83 -22.92 6.62 6.59
N ALA A 84 -23.34 5.72 5.67
CA ALA A 84 -24.53 5.89 4.84
C ALA A 84 -25.47 4.67 4.92
#